data_AF-A0A847LYS3-F1
#
_entry.id   AF-A0A847LYS3-F1
#
_cell.length_a   1.000
_cell.length_b   1.000
_cell.length_c   1.000
_cell.angle_alpha   90.00
_cell.angle_beta   90.00
_cell.angle_gamma   90.00
#
_symmetry.space_group_name_H-M   'P 1'
#
loop_
_entity.id
_entity.type
_entity.pdbx_description
1 polymer ?
#
loop_
_entity_poly.entity_id
_entity_poly.type
_entity_poly.pdbx_seq_one_letter_code
_entity_poly.pdbx_strand_id
1 'polypeptide(L)'
;MRPVEHFLSELNKRFQNKKVLEEGLETDRLFVAFSNLVTPVLGLQGAEELFKYWKDNYTKGSVPDYVRLGFIAAFIVHEFDDTTMNLSADDFEEIRETLSSVAEDVHIDTLTTLMSELVSRGYLD
;
A
#
# COMPACT_ATOMS: atom_id res chain seq x y z
N MET A 1 4.50 1.03 -19.39
CA MET A 1 3.73 0.54 -18.24
C MET A 1 4.45 1.02 -17.01
N ARG A 2 3.78 1.81 -16.16
CA ARG A 2 4.37 2.39 -14.96
C ARG A 2 4.64 1.29 -13.91
N PRO A 3 5.63 1.46 -13.01
CA PRO A 3 5.95 0.45 -12.00
C PRO A 3 4.76 -0.01 -11.16
N VAL A 4 3.85 0.92 -10.79
CA VAL A 4 2.62 0.58 -10.04
C VAL A 4 1.65 -0.26 -10.88
N GLU A 5 1.48 0.04 -12.16
CA GLU A 5 0.58 -0.69 -13.07
C GLU A 5 1.05 -2.14 -13.23
N HIS A 6 2.38 -2.34 -13.28
CA HIS A 6 2.99 -3.66 -13.27
C HIS A 6 2.72 -4.41 -11.98
N PHE A 7 2.91 -3.77 -10.84
CA PHE A 7 2.65 -4.38 -9.54
C PHE A 7 1.18 -4.76 -9.36
N LEU A 8 0.25 -3.84 -9.65
CA LEU A 8 -1.19 -4.08 -9.64
C LEU A 8 -1.61 -5.22 -10.57
N SER A 9 -1.06 -5.27 -11.79
CA SER A 9 -1.32 -6.36 -12.73
C SER A 9 -0.88 -7.71 -12.17
N GLU A 10 0.31 -7.80 -11.57
CA GLU A 10 0.81 -9.04 -10.96
C GLU A 10 -0.02 -9.47 -9.74
N LEU A 11 -0.42 -8.52 -8.89
CA LEU A 11 -1.31 -8.77 -7.75
C LEU A 11 -2.70 -9.26 -8.21
N ASN A 12 -3.28 -8.61 -9.23
CA ASN A 12 -4.56 -9.02 -9.77
C ASN A 12 -4.50 -10.43 -10.38
N LYS A 13 -3.42 -10.76 -11.12
CA LYS A 13 -3.22 -12.14 -11.61
C LYS A 13 -3.17 -13.15 -10.45
N ARG A 14 -2.52 -12.83 -9.33
CA ARG A 14 -2.47 -13.70 -8.14
C ARG A 14 -3.87 -13.88 -7.53
N PHE A 15 -4.62 -12.79 -7.41
CA PHE A 15 -5.99 -12.79 -6.91
C PHE A 15 -6.94 -13.60 -7.78
N GLN A 16 -6.96 -13.37 -9.11
CA GLN A 16 -7.79 -14.10 -10.07
C GLN A 16 -7.47 -15.60 -10.08
N ASN A 17 -6.20 -15.96 -9.95
CA ASN A 17 -5.76 -17.35 -9.88
C ASN A 17 -5.95 -17.98 -8.49
N LYS A 18 -6.53 -17.26 -7.52
CA LYS A 18 -6.77 -17.73 -6.15
C LYS A 18 -5.51 -18.31 -5.49
N LYS A 19 -4.35 -17.68 -5.76
CA LYS A 19 -3.10 -18.13 -5.15
C LYS A 19 -3.18 -17.94 -3.64
N VAL A 20 -2.87 -19.00 -2.92
CA VAL A 20 -2.67 -18.93 -1.47
C VAL A 20 -1.32 -18.27 -1.24
N LEU A 21 -1.21 -17.42 -0.22
CA LEU A 21 0.09 -16.90 0.19
C LEU A 21 0.81 -17.97 1.01
N GLU A 22 1.91 -18.47 0.48
CA GLU A 22 2.80 -19.33 1.24
C GLU A 22 3.71 -18.47 2.13
N GLU A 23 3.81 -18.83 3.41
CA GLU A 23 4.74 -18.19 4.32
C GLU A 23 6.20 -18.44 3.88
N GLY A 24 7.08 -17.49 4.18
CA GLY A 24 8.49 -17.52 3.77
C GLY A 24 8.72 -16.84 2.42
N LEU A 25 9.36 -17.55 1.49
CA LEU A 25 9.96 -16.96 0.28
C LEU A 25 8.97 -16.19 -0.61
N GLU A 26 7.70 -16.60 -0.67
CA GLU A 26 6.70 -15.86 -1.43
C GLU A 26 6.30 -14.55 -0.77
N THR A 27 6.10 -14.56 0.55
CA THR A 27 5.83 -13.36 1.35
C THR A 27 6.99 -12.38 1.26
N ASP A 28 8.23 -12.88 1.35
CA ASP A 28 9.45 -12.05 1.23
C ASP A 28 9.55 -11.39 -0.15
N ARG A 29 9.27 -12.13 -1.23
CA ARG A 29 9.25 -11.58 -2.59
C ARG A 29 8.20 -10.50 -2.76
N LEU A 30 7.03 -10.68 -2.15
CA LEU A 30 5.95 -9.71 -2.20
C LEU A 30 6.31 -8.44 -1.43
N PHE A 31 6.91 -8.59 -0.25
CA PHE A 31 7.45 -7.48 0.52
C PHE A 31 8.51 -6.73 -0.28
N VAL A 32 9.50 -7.40 -0.87
CA VAL A 32 10.53 -6.75 -1.70
C VAL A 32 9.91 -5.98 -2.87
N ALA A 33 8.92 -6.55 -3.55
CA ALA A 33 8.25 -5.88 -4.65
C ALA A 33 7.47 -4.63 -4.18
N PHE A 34 6.77 -4.73 -3.05
CA PHE A 34 6.06 -3.61 -2.43
C PHE A 34 7.02 -2.51 -1.97
N SER A 35 8.03 -2.86 -1.16
CA SER A 35 9.01 -1.93 -0.62
C SER A 35 9.81 -1.21 -1.71
N ASN A 36 10.17 -1.89 -2.80
CA ASN A 36 10.83 -1.23 -3.92
C ASN A 36 10.01 -0.09 -4.54
N LEU A 37 8.68 -0.13 -4.42
CA LEU A 37 7.78 0.91 -4.92
C LEU A 37 7.61 2.05 -3.90
N VAL A 38 7.39 1.70 -2.63
CA VAL A 38 6.97 2.68 -1.61
C VAL A 38 8.11 3.26 -0.79
N THR A 39 9.23 2.56 -0.64
CA THR A 39 10.41 3.02 0.13
C THR A 39 10.97 4.36 -0.36
N PRO A 40 11.01 4.68 -1.68
CA PRO A 40 11.42 6.01 -2.14
C PRO A 40 10.54 7.16 -1.63
N VAL A 41 9.32 6.86 -1.16
CA VAL A 41 8.35 7.83 -0.64
C VAL A 41 8.31 7.81 0.89
N LEU A 42 8.15 6.63 1.51
CA LEU A 42 7.91 6.46 2.94
C LEU A 42 9.14 6.07 3.76
N GLY A 43 10.26 5.77 3.09
CA GLY A 43 11.36 5.04 3.71
C GLY A 43 11.00 3.57 3.99
N LEU A 44 12.00 2.83 4.48
CA LEU A 44 11.85 1.39 4.74
C LEU A 44 10.88 1.12 5.90
N GLN A 45 10.92 1.96 6.94
CA GLN A 45 10.05 1.80 8.10
C GLN A 45 8.57 1.87 7.72
N GLY A 46 8.16 2.90 6.97
CA GLY A 46 6.77 3.02 6.54
C GLY A 46 6.35 1.90 5.57
N ALA A 47 7.28 1.40 4.75
CA ALA A 47 7.04 0.22 3.92
C ALA A 47 6.78 -1.05 4.75
N GLU A 48 7.54 -1.25 5.83
CA GLU A 48 7.36 -2.38 6.75
C GLU A 48 6.04 -2.28 7.52
N GLU A 49 5.69 -1.10 8.02
CA GLU A 49 4.44 -0.83 8.75
C GLU A 49 3.22 -1.14 7.87
N LEU A 50 3.13 -0.57 6.66
CA LEU A 50 2.00 -0.80 5.76
C LEU A 50 1.93 -2.25 5.25
N PHE A 51 3.07 -2.89 4.98
CA PHE A 51 3.07 -4.29 4.55
C PHE A 51 2.59 -5.21 5.68
N LYS A 52 3.01 -4.92 6.91
CA LYS A 52 2.55 -5.64 8.10
C LYS A 52 1.04 -5.46 8.30
N TYR A 53 0.54 -4.22 8.23
CA TYR A 53 -0.89 -3.94 8.29
C TYR A 53 -1.66 -4.75 7.23
N TRP A 54 -1.17 -4.76 5.99
CA TRP A 54 -1.81 -5.54 4.93
C TRP A 54 -1.83 -7.03 5.29
N LYS A 55 -0.69 -7.56 5.72
CA LYS A 55 -0.56 -8.98 6.09
C LYS A 55 -1.54 -9.34 7.20
N ASP A 56 -1.63 -8.53 8.25
CA ASP A 56 -2.42 -8.80 9.44
C ASP A 56 -3.94 -8.70 9.17
N ASN A 57 -4.37 -7.90 8.20
CA ASN A 57 -5.79 -7.66 7.93
C ASN A 57 -6.33 -8.38 6.70
N TYR A 58 -5.51 -8.62 5.69
CA TYR A 58 -5.99 -9.05 4.36
C TYR A 58 -5.49 -10.43 3.93
N THR A 59 -4.73 -11.14 4.76
CA THR A 59 -4.29 -12.52 4.47
C THR A 59 -5.07 -13.60 5.24
N LYS A 60 -6.03 -13.21 6.08
CA LYS A 60 -6.82 -14.13 6.95
C LYS A 60 -7.77 -15.05 6.18
N GLY A 61 -8.07 -14.76 4.91
CA GLY A 61 -8.93 -15.58 4.04
C GLY A 61 -8.16 -16.69 3.32
N SER A 62 -8.88 -17.58 2.63
CA SER A 62 -8.27 -18.65 1.81
C SER A 62 -7.41 -18.09 0.66
N VAL A 63 -7.79 -16.91 0.17
CA VAL A 63 -7.04 -16.13 -0.82
C VAL A 63 -6.85 -14.75 -0.21
N PRO A 64 -5.61 -14.27 -0.07
CA PRO A 64 -5.36 -12.90 0.37
C PRO A 64 -5.95 -11.86 -0.58
N ASP A 65 -6.36 -10.73 -0.04
CA ASP A 65 -6.72 -9.57 -0.85
C ASP A 65 -5.43 -8.88 -1.33
N TYR A 66 -4.81 -9.46 -2.36
CA TYR A 66 -3.63 -8.89 -3.01
C TYR A 66 -3.92 -7.54 -3.66
N VAL A 67 -5.16 -7.28 -4.08
CA VAL A 67 -5.53 -6.03 -4.74
C VAL A 67 -5.40 -4.87 -3.76
N ARG A 68 -5.77 -5.09 -2.49
CA ARG A 68 -5.59 -4.12 -1.40
C ARG A 68 -4.15 -3.63 -1.26
N LEU A 69 -3.17 -4.54 -1.29
CA LEU A 69 -1.76 -4.17 -1.21
C LEU A 69 -1.34 -3.25 -2.37
N GLY A 70 -1.89 -3.50 -3.55
CA GLY A 70 -1.66 -2.69 -4.73
C GLY A 70 -2.26 -1.29 -4.62
N PHE A 71 -3.45 -1.16 -4.04
CA PHE A 71 -4.07 0.14 -3.80
C PHE A 71 -3.34 0.97 -2.75
N ILE A 72 -2.86 0.33 -1.68
CA ILE A 72 -1.99 0.98 -0.69
C ILE A 72 -0.72 1.52 -1.39
N ALA A 73 -0.05 0.68 -2.19
CA ALA A 73 1.13 1.11 -2.94
C ALA A 73 0.83 2.27 -3.90
N ALA A 74 -0.28 2.20 -4.64
CA ALA A 74 -0.71 3.21 -5.60
C ALA A 74 -1.00 4.57 -4.95
N PHE A 75 -1.64 4.55 -3.78
CA PHE A 75 -1.86 5.77 -2.99
C PHE A 75 -0.53 6.42 -2.59
N ILE A 76 0.40 5.64 -2.03
CA ILE A 76 1.68 6.14 -1.54
C ILE A 76 2.54 6.72 -2.67
N VAL A 77 2.58 6.09 -3.84
CA VAL A 77 3.36 6.61 -4.99
C VAL A 77 2.61 7.69 -5.77
N HIS A 78 1.45 8.15 -5.27
CA HIS A 78 0.65 9.20 -5.88
C HIS A 78 0.23 8.87 -7.33
N GLU A 79 0.08 7.58 -7.64
CA GLU A 79 -0.38 7.09 -8.95
C GLU A 79 -1.78 6.47 -8.79
N PHE A 80 -2.73 7.33 -8.42
CA PHE A 80 -4.12 6.95 -8.24
C PHE A 80 -5.00 7.24 -9.46
N ASP A 81 -5.96 6.34 -9.69
CA ASP A 81 -7.12 6.60 -10.54
C ASP A 81 -8.34 6.63 -9.63
N ASP A 82 -8.95 7.81 -9.50
CA ASP A 82 -10.03 8.13 -8.55
C ASP A 82 -11.26 7.23 -8.68
N THR A 83 -11.38 6.51 -9.79
CA THR A 83 -12.50 5.62 -10.07
C THR A 83 -12.30 4.17 -9.63
N THR A 84 -11.11 3.76 -9.18
CA THR A 84 -10.78 2.33 -9.01
C THR A 84 -10.12 1.91 -7.71
N MET A 85 -9.59 2.83 -6.89
CA MET A 85 -8.96 2.46 -5.61
C MET A 85 -9.98 2.37 -4.48
N ASN A 86 -10.51 1.18 -4.27
CA ASN A 86 -11.48 0.91 -3.21
C ASN A 86 -10.77 0.65 -1.86
N LEU A 87 -10.16 1.69 -1.25
CA LEU A 87 -9.62 1.66 0.11
C LEU A 87 -10.73 1.96 1.14
N SER A 88 -10.68 1.28 2.29
CA SER A 88 -11.60 1.47 3.41
C SER A 88 -11.15 2.62 4.33
N ALA A 89 -12.02 3.06 5.24
CA ALA A 89 -11.65 4.06 6.23
C ALA A 89 -10.47 3.61 7.11
N ASP A 90 -10.44 2.34 7.50
CA ASP A 90 -9.36 1.76 8.29
C ASP A 90 -8.03 1.74 7.51
N ASP A 91 -8.07 1.56 6.18
CA ASP A 91 -6.87 1.64 5.34
C ASP A 91 -6.29 3.06 5.34
N PHE A 92 -7.16 4.06 5.20
CA PHE A 92 -6.74 5.46 5.21
C PHE A 92 -6.24 5.91 6.58
N GLU A 93 -6.84 5.40 7.65
CA GLU A 93 -6.38 5.66 9.01
C GLU A 93 -4.99 5.08 9.26
N GLU A 94 -4.75 3.83 8.86
CA GLU A 94 -3.40 3.25 8.94
C GLU A 94 -2.39 4.05 8.11
N ILE A 95 -2.74 4.43 6.88
CA ILE A 95 -1.87 5.25 6.02
C ILE A 95 -1.54 6.58 6.72
N ARG A 96 -2.52 7.22 7.36
CA ARG A 96 -2.33 8.45 8.13
C ARG A 96 -1.40 8.24 9.32
N GLU A 97 -1.58 7.16 10.07
CA GLU A 97 -0.76 6.80 11.22
C GLU A 97 0.69 6.51 10.80
N THR A 98 0.90 5.73 9.74
CA THR A 98 2.24 5.48 9.18
C THR A 98 2.88 6.79 8.70
N LEU A 99 2.16 7.63 7.94
CA LEU A 99 2.70 8.92 7.49
C LEU A 99 3.11 9.82 8.66
N SER A 100 2.37 9.77 9.76
CA SER A 100 2.68 10.51 10.98
C SER A 100 3.90 9.93 11.70
N SER A 101 4.08 8.60 11.68
CA SER A 101 5.21 7.92 12.33
C SER A 101 6.54 8.20 11.62
N VAL A 102 6.52 8.30 10.29
CA VAL A 102 7.72 8.57 9.47
C VAL A 102 7.86 10.03 9.05
N ALA A 103 7.08 10.95 9.61
CA ALA A 103 7.02 12.34 9.17
C ALA A 103 8.37 13.09 9.23
N GLU A 104 9.26 12.69 10.15
CA GLU A 104 10.60 13.29 10.29
C GLU A 104 11.58 12.83 9.19
N ASP A 105 11.32 11.66 8.58
CA ASP A 105 12.20 11.01 7.59
C ASP A 105 11.69 11.17 6.15
N VAL A 106 10.43 11.53 5.97
CA VAL A 106 9.80 11.73 4.66
C VAL A 106 9.97 13.17 4.18
N HIS A 107 10.17 13.35 2.88
CA HIS A 107 10.25 14.68 2.28
C HIS A 107 8.94 15.46 2.50
N ILE A 108 9.06 16.68 3.05
CA ILE A 108 7.91 17.49 3.48
C ILE A 108 6.88 17.73 2.37
N ASP A 109 7.31 17.95 1.12
CA ASP A 109 6.39 18.15 0.00
C ASP A 109 5.57 16.89 -0.30
N THR A 110 6.19 15.72 -0.18
CA THR A 110 5.54 14.42 -0.41
C THR A 110 4.56 14.13 0.72
N LEU A 111 4.97 14.34 1.97
CA LEU A 111 4.10 14.22 3.13
C LEU A 111 2.90 15.16 3.02
N THR A 112 3.12 16.43 2.65
CA THR A 112 2.07 17.43 2.46
C THR A 112 1.09 17.01 1.38
N THR A 113 1.59 16.45 0.26
CA THR A 113 0.75 15.96 -0.83
C THR A 113 -0.15 14.81 -0.38
N LEU A 114 0.42 13.79 0.26
CA LEU A 114 -0.34 12.62 0.73
C LEU A 114 -1.33 12.98 1.83
N MET A 115 -0.95 13.85 2.77
CA MET A 115 -1.85 14.34 3.82
C MET A 115 -2.98 15.20 3.25
N SER A 116 -2.70 16.06 2.25
CA SER A 116 -3.74 16.85 1.58
C SER A 116 -4.73 15.95 0.82
N GLU A 117 -4.23 14.86 0.23
CA GLU A 117 -5.09 13.87 -0.43
C GLU A 117 -6.02 13.18 0.58
N LEU A 118 -5.52 12.80 1.76
CA LEU A 118 -6.33 12.26 2.85
C LEU A 118 -7.42 13.25 3.30
N VAL A 119 -7.10 14.53 3.45
CA VAL A 119 -8.08 15.59 3.75
C VAL A 119 -9.13 15.71 2.64
N SER A 120 -8.70 15.75 1.38
CA SER A 120 -9.61 15.93 0.24
C SER A 120 -10.65 14.81 0.13
N ARG A 121 -10.28 13.60 0.56
CA ARG A 121 -11.14 12.41 0.58
C ARG A 121 -12.01 12.33 1.84
N GLY A 122 -11.87 13.26 2.79
CA GLY A 122 -12.65 13.32 4.02
C GLY A 122 -12.18 12.37 5.12
N TYR A 123 -10.92 11.94 5.08
CA TYR A 123 -10.31 11.07 6.10
C TYR A 123 -9.40 11.84 7.08
N LEU A 124 -9.41 13.17 6.99
CA LEU A 124 -8.79 14.10 7.93
C LEU A 124 -9.71 15.34 8.06
N ASP A 125 -10.00 15.74 9.30
CA ASP A 125 -10.75 16.97 9.66
C ASP A 125 -9.83 18.19 9.79
#